data_AF-A0AAV7KFV3-F1
#
_entry.id   AF-A0AAV7KFV3-F1
#
_cell.length_a   1.000
_cell.length_b   1.000
_cell.length_c   1.000
_cell.angle_alpha   90.00
_cell.angle_beta   90.00
_cell.angle_gamma   90.00
#
_symmetry.space_group_name_H-M   'P 1'
#
loop_
_entity.id
_entity.type
_entity.pdbx_description
1 polymer ?
#
loop_
_entity_poly.entity_id
_entity_poly.type
_entity_poly.pdbx_seq_one_letter_code
_entity_poly.pdbx_strand_id
1 'polypeptide(L)'
;MAVAPSFQPLLVPTIFPVIEEITLKQLFRNITIDKDTCIAWLKSNGLLATGMMCKCGRIMRPGTFSGFADGKGWRCPEKSCKKFASMRIGSFFEGAHIPLTELVEFLYFWADNMQTTAFLHKNLVWGEHTITDWKNFLRDLCVEEFLVNPQPIGGPGHIVEIDESKFGHRKYSRGRMLSGQWVFGGIDRETKDIFMIPVQDRSAATLVPLIQRYILPGTTILSDEWASYNSIPAASFQHLTVNHSLNFVDPNTGVHTQTVDSTWGGAKKWLRNCMTTNPIPLDTHLSEVCWQNNVEKLVSPTLSWK
;
A
#
# COMPACT_ATOMS: atom_id res chain seq x y z
N MET A 1 12.69 -34.58 -6.42
CA MET A 1 11.24 -34.82 -6.28
C MET A 1 10.55 -34.12 -7.44
N ALA A 2 9.82 -34.83 -8.31
CA ALA A 2 9.10 -34.20 -9.40
C ALA A 2 7.94 -33.38 -8.83
N VAL A 3 7.86 -32.09 -9.16
CA VAL A 3 6.75 -31.21 -8.78
C VAL A 3 5.47 -31.79 -9.40
N ALA A 4 4.45 -32.03 -8.59
CA ALA A 4 3.18 -32.54 -9.08
C ALA A 4 2.58 -31.56 -10.10
N PRO A 5 1.98 -32.05 -11.21
CA PRO A 5 1.45 -31.16 -12.24
C PRO A 5 0.35 -30.26 -11.66
N SER A 6 0.52 -28.96 -11.80
CA SER A 6 -0.43 -27.91 -11.41
C SER A 6 -1.30 -27.49 -12.59
N PHE A 7 -2.40 -26.80 -12.32
CA PHE A 7 -3.14 -26.09 -13.37
C PHE A 7 -2.30 -24.89 -13.81
N GLN A 8 -2.25 -24.60 -15.10
CA GLN A 8 -1.45 -23.51 -15.64
C GLN A 8 -2.35 -22.50 -16.35
N PRO A 9 -2.52 -21.29 -15.79
CA PRO A 9 -3.20 -20.19 -16.47
C PRO A 9 -2.56 -19.91 -17.84
N LEU A 10 -3.38 -19.70 -18.88
CA LEU A 10 -2.92 -19.37 -20.23
C LEU A 10 -3.13 -17.88 -20.49
N LEU A 11 -2.01 -17.21 -20.79
CA LEU A 11 -1.80 -15.76 -20.93
C LEU A 11 -2.07 -14.92 -19.67
N VAL A 12 -0.98 -14.31 -19.17
CA VAL A 12 -0.87 -12.85 -18.92
C VAL A 12 0.60 -12.44 -19.18
N PRO A 13 0.97 -11.79 -20.31
CA PRO A 13 2.20 -11.00 -20.35
C PRO A 13 2.13 -9.93 -19.25
N THR A 14 3.19 -9.83 -18.45
CA THR A 14 3.38 -8.91 -17.31
C THR A 14 3.55 -7.46 -17.79
N ILE A 15 2.56 -6.94 -18.49
CA ILE A 15 2.35 -5.51 -18.59
C ILE A 15 1.09 -5.27 -17.78
N PHE A 16 1.27 -4.85 -16.54
CA PHE A 16 0.14 -4.28 -15.80
C PHE A 16 -0.41 -3.17 -16.68
N PRO A 17 -1.68 -3.26 -17.13
CA PRO A 17 -2.26 -2.17 -17.87
C PRO A 17 -2.20 -0.93 -16.96
N VAL A 18 -1.92 0.23 -17.55
CA VAL A 18 -2.21 1.49 -16.88
C VAL A 18 -3.73 1.50 -16.74
N ILE A 19 -4.24 1.14 -15.56
CA ILE A 19 -5.65 1.22 -15.26
C ILE A 19 -5.94 2.71 -15.13
N GLU A 20 -6.72 3.26 -16.07
CA GLU A 20 -7.21 4.64 -15.97
C GLU A 20 -7.94 4.84 -14.64
N GLU A 21 -7.87 6.04 -14.09
CA GLU A 21 -8.52 6.38 -12.84
C GLU A 21 -10.03 6.03 -12.90
N ILE A 22 -10.46 5.19 -11.96
CA ILE A 22 -11.84 4.70 -11.90
C ILE A 22 -12.61 5.61 -10.94
N THR A 23 -13.71 6.21 -11.41
CA THR A 23 -14.63 6.91 -10.50
C THR A 23 -15.57 5.92 -9.82
N LEU A 24 -16.07 6.28 -8.63
CA LEU A 24 -17.08 5.50 -7.90
C LEU A 24 -18.32 5.19 -8.76
N LYS A 25 -18.72 6.11 -9.65
CA LYS A 25 -19.84 5.91 -10.58
C LYS A 25 -19.51 4.84 -11.62
N GLN A 26 -18.30 4.84 -12.18
CA GLN A 26 -17.87 3.84 -13.15
C GLN A 26 -17.74 2.46 -12.50
N LEU A 27 -17.21 2.39 -11.28
CA LEU A 27 -17.12 1.15 -10.50
C LEU A 27 -18.48 0.44 -10.49
N PHE A 28 -19.51 1.08 -9.94
CA PHE A 28 -20.82 0.44 -9.76
C PHE A 28 -21.64 0.28 -11.03
N ARG A 29 -21.48 1.17 -12.01
CA ARG A 29 -22.32 1.14 -13.23
C ARG A 29 -21.71 0.33 -14.37
N ASN A 30 -20.38 0.20 -14.40
CA ASN A 30 -19.68 -0.35 -15.55
C ASN A 30 -18.80 -1.54 -15.21
N ILE A 31 -18.39 -1.71 -13.94
CA ILE A 31 -17.46 -2.78 -13.54
C ILE A 31 -18.18 -3.83 -12.69
N THR A 32 -18.80 -3.43 -11.58
CA THR A 32 -19.37 -4.37 -10.60
C THR A 32 -20.88 -4.53 -10.69
N ILE A 33 -21.49 -4.04 -11.77
CA ILE A 33 -22.94 -4.15 -12.03
C ILE A 33 -23.46 -5.59 -12.02
N ASP A 34 -22.66 -6.52 -12.53
CA ASP A 34 -22.94 -7.96 -12.48
C ASP A 34 -21.63 -8.78 -12.56
N LYS A 35 -21.73 -10.08 -12.27
CA LYS A 35 -20.58 -10.99 -12.22
C LYS A 35 -19.87 -11.12 -13.57
N ASP A 36 -20.60 -11.22 -14.67
CA ASP A 36 -20.03 -11.45 -15.99
C ASP A 36 -19.30 -10.21 -16.50
N THR A 37 -19.85 -9.01 -16.25
CA THR A 37 -19.20 -7.73 -16.54
C THR A 37 -17.91 -7.55 -15.74
N CYS A 38 -17.94 -7.80 -14.43
CA CYS A 38 -16.75 -7.72 -13.57
C CYS A 38 -15.65 -8.70 -14.02
N ILE A 39 -16.03 -9.94 -14.32
CA ILE A 39 -15.11 -10.96 -14.83
C ILE A 39 -14.47 -10.54 -16.16
N ALA A 40 -15.25 -9.98 -17.09
CA ALA A 40 -14.75 -9.51 -18.37
C ALA A 40 -13.74 -8.38 -18.17
N TRP A 41 -14.05 -7.42 -17.28
CA TRP A 41 -13.14 -6.32 -16.93
C TRP A 41 -11.84 -6.82 -16.28
N LEU A 42 -11.91 -7.77 -15.36
CA LEU A 42 -10.71 -8.35 -14.75
C LEU A 42 -9.83 -9.08 -15.77
N LYS A 43 -10.44 -9.79 -16.73
CA LYS A 43 -9.69 -10.45 -17.82
C LYS A 43 -9.05 -9.46 -18.77
N SER A 44 -9.76 -8.39 -19.17
CA SER A 44 -9.20 -7.37 -20.06
C SER A 44 -8.03 -6.63 -19.42
N ASN A 45 -8.01 -6.55 -18.08
CA ASN A 45 -6.93 -5.94 -17.32
C ASN A 45 -5.84 -6.94 -16.88
N GLY A 46 -5.86 -8.19 -17.35
CA GLY A 46 -4.86 -9.19 -16.99
C GLY A 46 -4.91 -9.68 -15.53
N LEU A 47 -5.94 -9.31 -14.78
CA LEU A 47 -6.15 -9.72 -13.39
C LEU A 47 -6.78 -11.11 -13.26
N LEU A 48 -7.30 -11.66 -14.36
CA LEU A 48 -7.78 -13.04 -14.45
C LEU A 48 -7.31 -13.69 -15.75
N ALA A 49 -7.01 -14.98 -15.67
CA ALA A 49 -6.61 -15.77 -16.82
C ALA A 49 -7.70 -15.83 -17.89
N THR A 50 -7.29 -15.70 -19.15
CA THR A 50 -8.20 -15.84 -20.30
C THR A 50 -8.32 -17.28 -20.80
N GLY A 51 -7.40 -18.16 -20.39
CA GLY A 51 -7.47 -19.59 -20.61
C GLY A 51 -6.83 -20.38 -19.46
N MET A 52 -6.96 -21.70 -19.51
CA MET A 52 -6.40 -22.59 -18.50
C MET A 52 -5.95 -23.92 -19.13
N MET A 53 -4.75 -24.37 -18.79
CA MET A 53 -4.27 -25.70 -19.11
C MET A 53 -4.47 -26.63 -17.92
N CYS A 54 -5.05 -27.79 -18.19
CA CYS A 54 -5.26 -28.82 -17.21
C CYS A 54 -3.94 -29.50 -16.84
N LYS A 55 -3.90 -30.08 -15.64
CA LYS A 55 -2.83 -31.00 -15.18
C LYS A 55 -2.53 -32.18 -16.11
N CYS A 56 -3.43 -32.51 -17.05
CA CYS A 56 -3.23 -33.54 -18.08
C CYS A 56 -2.70 -32.99 -19.41
N GLY A 57 -2.29 -31.72 -19.46
CA GLY A 57 -1.75 -31.05 -20.65
C GLY A 57 -2.79 -30.51 -21.62
N ARG A 58 -4.09 -30.75 -21.39
CA ARG A 58 -5.16 -30.26 -22.28
C ARG A 58 -5.66 -28.88 -21.90
N ILE A 59 -5.89 -28.03 -22.90
CA ILE A 59 -6.59 -26.75 -22.74
C ILE A 59 -8.02 -27.01 -22.27
N MET A 60 -8.42 -26.31 -21.21
CA MET A 60 -9.72 -26.44 -20.59
C MET A 60 -10.76 -25.52 -21.25
N ARG A 61 -12.04 -25.88 -21.14
CA ARG A 61 -13.17 -25.08 -21.65
C ARG A 61 -13.80 -24.29 -20.51
N PRO A 62 -14.25 -23.04 -20.73
CA PRO A 62 -14.99 -22.30 -19.71
C PRO A 62 -16.34 -22.97 -19.43
N GLY A 63 -16.87 -22.77 -18.22
CA GLY A 63 -18.17 -23.29 -17.84
C GLY A 63 -18.71 -22.69 -16.54
N THR A 64 -19.95 -23.06 -16.21
CA THR A 64 -20.65 -22.64 -15.00
C THR A 64 -20.66 -23.76 -13.96
N PHE A 65 -20.34 -23.46 -12.70
CA PHE A 65 -20.21 -24.41 -11.61
C PHE A 65 -20.77 -23.81 -10.31
N SER A 66 -21.85 -24.38 -9.77
CA SER A 66 -22.50 -23.87 -8.55
C SER A 66 -21.61 -23.89 -7.30
N GLY A 67 -20.56 -24.72 -7.27
CA GLY A 67 -19.62 -24.81 -6.16
C GLY A 67 -18.54 -23.72 -6.11
N PHE A 68 -18.48 -22.83 -7.10
CA PHE A 68 -17.53 -21.72 -7.13
C PHE A 68 -18.21 -20.39 -6.79
N ALA A 69 -17.49 -19.48 -6.11
CA ALA A 69 -18.02 -18.20 -5.63
C ALA A 69 -18.72 -17.36 -6.72
N ASP A 70 -18.11 -17.24 -7.90
CA ASP A 70 -18.72 -16.54 -9.05
C ASP A 70 -19.51 -17.45 -9.97
N GLY A 71 -19.58 -18.73 -9.65
CA GLY A 71 -20.23 -19.72 -10.51
C GLY A 71 -19.47 -20.03 -11.78
N LYS A 72 -18.22 -19.57 -11.97
CA LYS A 72 -17.48 -19.67 -13.25
C LYS A 72 -16.14 -20.37 -13.05
N GLY A 73 -15.73 -21.16 -14.04
CA GLY A 73 -14.48 -21.90 -13.99
C GLY A 73 -14.13 -22.59 -15.30
N TRP A 74 -13.22 -23.54 -15.20
CA TRP A 74 -12.68 -24.30 -16.33
C TRP A 74 -12.95 -25.79 -16.16
N ARG A 75 -13.36 -26.48 -17.23
CA ARG A 75 -13.51 -27.94 -17.27
C ARG A 75 -12.59 -28.56 -18.30
N CYS A 76 -11.89 -29.62 -17.90
CA CYS A 76 -11.08 -30.40 -18.82
C CYS A 76 -11.99 -31.12 -19.84
N PRO A 77 -11.73 -31.00 -21.16
CA PRO A 77 -12.52 -31.69 -22.18
C PRO A 77 -12.23 -33.20 -22.24
N GLU A 78 -11.13 -33.67 -21.63
CA GLU A 78 -10.77 -35.08 -21.62
C GLU A 78 -11.71 -35.88 -20.70
N LYS A 79 -12.47 -36.80 -21.30
CA LYS A 79 -13.52 -37.58 -20.62
C LYS A 79 -12.97 -38.42 -19.47
N SER A 80 -11.73 -38.91 -19.59
CA SER A 80 -11.07 -39.66 -18.52
C SER A 80 -10.57 -38.76 -17.38
N CYS A 81 -10.23 -37.50 -17.66
CA CYS A 81 -9.64 -36.57 -16.69
C CYS A 81 -10.68 -35.96 -15.75
N LYS A 82 -11.82 -35.48 -16.27
CA LYS A 82 -12.94 -34.87 -15.52
C LYS A 82 -12.60 -33.74 -14.53
N LYS A 83 -11.36 -33.23 -14.54
CA LYS A 83 -10.91 -32.16 -13.64
C LYS A 83 -11.58 -30.82 -13.96
N PHE A 84 -11.80 -30.04 -12.91
CA PHE A 84 -12.28 -28.67 -12.95
C PHE A 84 -11.33 -27.76 -12.17
N ALA A 85 -11.34 -26.48 -12.52
CA ALA A 85 -10.51 -25.44 -11.90
C ALA A 85 -11.35 -24.18 -11.74
N SER A 86 -11.19 -23.48 -10.61
CA SER A 86 -11.75 -22.13 -10.46
C SER A 86 -11.13 -21.21 -11.51
N MET A 87 -11.90 -20.21 -11.95
CA MET A 87 -11.35 -19.19 -12.85
C MET A 87 -10.30 -18.30 -12.18
N ARG A 88 -10.25 -18.30 -10.84
CA ARG A 88 -9.36 -17.48 -10.01
C ARG A 88 -7.98 -18.10 -9.80
N ILE A 89 -7.73 -19.33 -10.28
CA ILE A 89 -6.43 -19.99 -10.10
C ILE A 89 -5.34 -19.18 -10.79
N GLY A 90 -4.24 -18.93 -10.07
CA GLY A 90 -3.08 -18.17 -10.51
C GLY A 90 -3.28 -16.66 -10.55
N SER A 91 -4.34 -16.15 -9.93
CA SER A 91 -4.57 -14.69 -9.78
C SER A 91 -4.53 -14.26 -8.33
N PHE A 92 -4.52 -12.93 -8.12
CA PHE A 92 -4.68 -12.30 -6.82
C PHE A 92 -5.91 -12.80 -6.02
N PHE A 93 -6.95 -13.26 -6.73
CA PHE A 93 -8.21 -13.71 -6.12
C PHE A 93 -8.24 -15.22 -5.83
N GLU A 94 -7.14 -15.95 -6.03
CA GLU A 94 -7.07 -17.38 -5.75
C GLU A 94 -7.40 -17.68 -4.27
N GLY A 95 -8.20 -18.72 -4.01
CA GLY A 95 -8.61 -19.11 -2.66
C GLY A 95 -9.68 -18.22 -2.01
N ALA A 96 -9.97 -17.03 -2.56
CA ALA A 96 -11.01 -16.17 -2.01
C ALA A 96 -12.42 -16.73 -2.24
N HIS A 97 -13.24 -16.74 -1.18
CA HIS A 97 -14.62 -17.24 -1.20
C HIS A 97 -15.68 -16.14 -1.41
N ILE A 98 -15.26 -14.87 -1.44
CA ILE A 98 -16.12 -13.70 -1.62
C ILE A 98 -16.30 -13.42 -3.12
N PRO A 99 -17.50 -13.05 -3.62
CA PRO A 99 -17.72 -12.69 -5.02
C PRO A 99 -16.74 -11.62 -5.55
N LEU A 100 -16.32 -11.73 -6.82
CA LEU A 100 -15.35 -10.81 -7.42
C LEU A 100 -15.83 -9.36 -7.46
N THR A 101 -17.12 -9.13 -7.64
CA THR A 101 -17.73 -7.80 -7.60
C THR A 101 -17.47 -7.10 -6.27
N GLU A 102 -17.70 -7.80 -5.15
CA GLU A 102 -17.47 -7.27 -3.80
C GLU A 102 -15.98 -7.10 -3.50
N LEU A 103 -15.12 -8.01 -3.98
CA LEU A 103 -13.67 -7.87 -3.82
C LEU A 103 -13.14 -6.64 -4.57
N VAL A 104 -13.61 -6.40 -5.81
CA VAL A 104 -13.21 -5.22 -6.59
C VAL A 104 -13.70 -3.93 -5.92
N GLU A 105 -14.92 -3.91 -5.39
CA GLU A 105 -15.43 -2.78 -4.59
C GLU A 105 -14.61 -2.55 -3.32
N PHE A 106 -14.28 -3.60 -2.58
CA PHE A 106 -13.42 -3.51 -1.39
C PHE A 106 -12.04 -2.94 -1.73
N LEU A 107 -11.39 -3.45 -2.78
CA LEU A 107 -10.08 -2.98 -3.23
C LEU A 107 -10.14 -1.49 -3.63
N TYR A 108 -11.21 -1.07 -4.31
CA TYR A 108 -11.44 0.32 -4.64
C TYR A 108 -11.55 1.19 -3.39
N PHE A 109 -12.41 0.81 -2.44
CA PHE A 109 -12.58 1.54 -1.19
C PHE A 109 -11.32 1.60 -0.34
N TRP A 110 -10.54 0.54 -0.34
CA TRP A 110 -9.28 0.51 0.37
C TRP A 110 -8.25 1.45 -0.27
N ALA A 111 -8.14 1.43 -1.61
CA ALA A 111 -7.26 2.31 -2.36
C ALA A 111 -7.62 3.80 -2.23
N ASP A 112 -8.92 4.14 -2.21
CA ASP A 112 -9.42 5.52 -2.06
C ASP A 112 -9.56 5.95 -0.57
N ASN A 113 -8.96 5.19 0.35
CA ASN A 113 -9.00 5.42 1.80
C ASN A 113 -10.42 5.50 2.42
N MET A 114 -11.42 4.93 1.74
CA MET A 114 -12.82 4.80 2.19
C MET A 114 -13.03 3.54 3.05
N GLN A 115 -12.16 3.32 4.03
CA GLN A 115 -12.01 1.98 4.63
C GLN A 115 -12.36 1.90 6.11
N THR A 116 -13.16 2.80 6.66
CA THR A 116 -13.63 2.63 8.06
C THR A 116 -14.45 1.34 8.18
N THR A 117 -14.30 0.60 9.29
CA THR A 117 -15.03 -0.68 9.47
C THR A 117 -16.54 -0.49 9.37
N ALA A 118 -17.07 0.61 9.90
CA ALA A 118 -18.49 0.95 9.79
C ALA A 118 -18.93 1.18 8.34
N PHE A 119 -18.11 1.87 7.53
CA PHE A 119 -18.40 2.08 6.11
C PHE A 119 -18.39 0.76 5.34
N LEU A 120 -17.35 -0.05 5.51
CA LEU A 120 -17.20 -1.32 4.80
C LEU A 120 -18.30 -2.31 5.18
N HIS A 121 -18.60 -2.44 6.47
CA HIS A 121 -19.70 -3.29 6.95
C HIS A 121 -21.05 -2.85 6.37
N LYS A 122 -21.31 -1.54 6.27
CA LYS A 122 -22.56 -1.01 5.72
C LYS A 122 -22.70 -1.26 4.21
N ASN A 123 -21.62 -1.11 3.44
CA ASN A 123 -21.68 -1.15 1.98
C ASN A 123 -21.42 -2.53 1.38
N LEU A 124 -20.60 -3.38 2.03
CA LEU A 124 -20.25 -4.73 1.55
C LEU A 124 -20.99 -5.84 2.30
N VAL A 125 -21.59 -5.54 3.46
CA VAL A 125 -22.31 -6.54 4.30
C VAL A 125 -21.38 -7.68 4.77
N TRP A 126 -20.08 -7.41 4.86
CA TRP A 126 -19.10 -8.37 5.37
C TRP A 126 -19.05 -8.38 6.89
N GLY A 127 -18.76 -9.53 7.47
CA GLY A 127 -18.46 -9.65 8.89
C GLY A 127 -17.17 -8.90 9.26
N GLU A 128 -17.10 -8.41 10.49
CA GLU A 128 -15.95 -7.64 11.00
C GLU A 128 -14.61 -8.40 10.89
N HIS A 129 -14.62 -9.71 11.15
CA HIS A 129 -13.45 -10.57 10.99
C HIS A 129 -12.99 -10.60 9.53
N THR A 130 -13.90 -10.80 8.58
CA THR A 130 -13.58 -10.81 7.14
C THR A 130 -12.99 -9.47 6.68
N ILE A 131 -13.56 -8.35 7.12
CA ILE A 131 -13.02 -7.01 6.81
C ILE A 131 -11.60 -6.87 7.36
N THR A 132 -11.38 -7.32 8.60
CA THR A 132 -10.07 -7.23 9.26
C THR A 132 -9.03 -8.09 8.54
N ASP A 133 -9.38 -9.32 8.18
CA ASP A 133 -8.49 -10.24 7.49
C ASP A 133 -8.07 -9.71 6.11
N TRP A 134 -9.01 -9.18 5.33
CA TRP A 134 -8.69 -8.59 4.02
C TRP A 134 -7.85 -7.32 4.13
N LYS A 135 -8.09 -6.46 5.12
CA LYS A 135 -7.20 -5.33 5.37
C LYS A 135 -5.80 -5.79 5.77
N ASN A 136 -5.68 -6.78 6.64
CA ASN A 136 -4.38 -7.34 7.04
C ASN A 136 -3.64 -7.89 5.81
N PHE A 137 -4.32 -8.66 4.97
CA PHE A 137 -3.76 -9.18 3.72
C PHE A 137 -3.22 -8.07 2.82
N LEU A 138 -3.97 -6.98 2.60
CA LEU A 138 -3.48 -5.84 1.80
C LEU A 138 -2.30 -5.11 2.45
N ARG A 139 -2.26 -5.01 3.79
CA ARG A 139 -1.11 -4.44 4.48
C ARG A 139 0.14 -5.29 4.37
N ASP A 140 -0.01 -6.61 4.45
CA ASP A 140 1.12 -7.54 4.27
C ASP A 140 1.75 -7.36 2.89
N LEU A 141 0.92 -7.17 1.85
CA LEU A 141 1.41 -6.84 0.50
C LEU A 141 2.14 -5.49 0.44
N CYS A 142 1.67 -4.48 1.16
CA CYS A 142 2.40 -3.20 1.26
C CYS A 142 3.77 -3.40 1.90
N VAL A 143 3.84 -4.18 2.99
CA VAL A 143 5.11 -4.50 3.66
C VAL A 143 6.04 -5.22 2.70
N GLU A 144 5.56 -6.25 2.00
CA GLU A 144 6.35 -6.97 1.00
C GLU A 144 6.89 -6.03 -0.09
N GLU A 145 6.05 -5.15 -0.64
CA GLU A 145 6.48 -4.18 -1.65
C GLU A 145 7.60 -3.27 -1.13
N PHE A 146 7.46 -2.70 0.07
CA PHE A 146 8.50 -1.83 0.65
C PHE A 146 9.76 -2.58 1.09
N LEU A 147 9.67 -3.89 1.35
CA LEU A 147 10.83 -4.73 1.67
C LEU A 147 11.60 -5.14 0.40
N VAL A 148 10.88 -5.51 -0.66
CA VAL A 148 11.46 -6.01 -1.92
C VAL A 148 11.94 -4.85 -2.80
N ASN A 149 11.17 -3.76 -2.84
CA ASN A 149 11.44 -2.59 -3.68
C ASN A 149 11.51 -1.31 -2.83
N PRO A 150 12.52 -1.14 -1.95
CA PRO A 150 12.70 0.11 -1.23
C PRO A 150 12.82 1.26 -2.24
N GLN A 151 11.86 2.20 -2.20
CA GLN A 151 11.89 3.39 -3.04
C GLN A 151 12.49 4.54 -2.24
N PRO A 152 13.80 4.84 -2.40
CA PRO A 152 14.36 6.03 -1.80
C PRO A 152 13.75 7.29 -2.45
N ILE A 153 13.55 8.32 -1.65
CA ILE A 153 12.96 9.59 -2.09
C ILE A 153 14.05 10.66 -2.30
N GLY A 154 13.68 11.80 -2.89
CA GLY A 154 14.60 12.91 -3.16
C GLY A 154 15.41 12.73 -4.44
N GLY A 155 16.61 13.30 -4.44
CA GLY A 155 17.55 13.34 -5.56
C GLY A 155 18.08 14.76 -5.80
N PRO A 156 18.95 14.94 -6.80
CA PRO A 156 19.45 16.26 -7.17
C PRO A 156 18.32 17.25 -7.47
N GLY A 157 18.29 18.37 -6.75
CA GLY A 157 17.26 19.41 -6.89
C GLY A 157 16.00 19.21 -6.03
N HIS A 158 15.92 18.10 -5.28
CA HIS A 158 14.82 17.83 -4.35
C HIS A 158 15.15 18.29 -2.92
N ILE A 159 14.10 18.58 -2.17
CA ILE A 159 14.15 18.95 -0.76
C ILE A 159 13.36 17.92 0.05
N VAL A 160 14.05 17.19 0.93
CA VAL A 160 13.42 16.21 1.82
C VAL A 160 13.43 16.74 3.25
N GLU A 161 12.24 16.87 3.85
CA GLU A 161 12.10 17.14 5.29
C GLU A 161 12.17 15.81 6.04
N ILE A 162 12.99 15.73 7.10
CA ILE A 162 13.10 14.55 7.98
C ILE A 162 12.81 14.92 9.44
N ASP A 163 12.23 14.00 10.18
CA ASP A 163 11.93 14.16 11.61
C ASP A 163 11.69 12.80 12.30
N GLU A 164 11.68 12.78 13.64
CA GLU A 164 11.29 11.65 14.46
C GLU A 164 10.03 11.91 15.27
N SER A 165 9.06 11.01 15.13
CA SER A 165 7.80 11.11 15.86
C SER A 165 7.53 9.89 16.71
N LYS A 166 7.07 10.11 17.95
CA LYS A 166 6.64 9.02 18.84
C LYS A 166 5.17 8.66 18.61
N PHE A 167 4.91 7.41 18.26
CA PHE A 167 3.59 6.82 18.10
C PHE A 167 3.18 6.05 19.36
N GLY A 168 1.89 5.99 19.67
CA GLY A 168 1.39 5.29 20.87
C GLY A 168 1.76 5.95 22.21
N HIS A 169 2.31 7.17 22.21
CA HIS A 169 2.58 7.93 23.43
C HIS A 169 1.50 8.98 23.71
N ARG A 170 1.29 9.34 24.99
CA ARG A 170 0.33 10.37 25.38
C ARG A 170 0.76 11.73 24.80
N LYS A 171 -0.19 12.48 24.24
CA LYS A 171 -0.05 13.94 24.10
C LYS A 171 -0.50 14.58 25.42
N TYR A 172 0.32 15.44 26.03
CA TYR A 172 0.00 16.16 27.28
C TYR A 172 -0.29 15.28 28.52
N SER A 173 0.31 14.09 28.61
CA SER A 173 0.25 13.23 29.81
C SER A 173 -1.13 12.74 30.27
N ARG A 174 -2.22 12.94 29.51
CA ARG A 174 -3.58 12.44 29.82
C ARG A 174 -3.87 11.10 29.12
N GLY A 175 -4.56 10.16 29.78
CA GLY A 175 -5.02 8.87 29.20
C GLY A 175 -4.29 7.61 29.70
N ARG A 176 -4.46 6.45 29.04
CA ARG A 176 -3.76 5.18 29.38
C ARG A 176 -2.27 5.26 29.00
N MET A 177 -1.39 4.57 29.73
CA MET A 177 0.05 4.53 29.42
C MET A 177 0.32 3.36 28.46
N LEU A 178 0.82 3.66 27.27
CA LEU A 178 1.35 2.69 26.33
C LEU A 178 2.83 3.04 26.11
N SER A 179 3.70 2.03 26.03
CA SER A 179 5.09 2.22 25.61
C SER A 179 5.07 2.70 24.16
N GLY A 180 5.35 3.98 23.93
CA GLY A 180 5.32 4.54 22.58
C GLY A 180 6.52 4.06 21.76
N GLN A 181 6.30 3.87 20.47
CA GLN A 181 7.30 3.48 19.48
C GLN A 181 7.83 4.73 18.77
N TRP A 182 9.15 4.88 18.67
CA TRP A 182 9.74 5.93 17.84
C TRP A 182 9.68 5.53 16.36
N VAL A 183 9.36 6.49 15.52
CA VAL A 183 9.32 6.34 14.07
C VAL A 183 10.15 7.47 13.47
N PHE A 184 11.10 7.11 12.62
CA PHE A 184 11.85 8.05 11.79
C PHE A 184 11.20 8.09 10.40
N GLY A 185 11.14 9.25 9.78
CA GLY A 185 10.63 9.35 8.42
C GLY A 185 10.97 10.66 7.76
N GLY A 186 10.59 10.75 6.50
CA GLY A 186 10.76 11.94 5.71
C GLY A 186 9.73 12.07 4.62
N ILE A 187 9.61 13.29 4.10
CA ILE A 187 8.75 13.66 2.98
C ILE A 187 9.53 14.50 1.98
N ASP A 188 9.43 14.12 0.71
CA ASP A 188 9.91 14.91 -0.41
C ASP A 188 8.94 16.06 -0.68
N ARG A 189 9.41 17.31 -0.71
CA ARG A 189 8.54 18.47 -0.91
C ARG A 189 7.96 18.54 -2.32
N GLU A 190 8.69 18.05 -3.31
CA GLU A 190 8.34 18.10 -4.71
C GLU A 190 7.38 16.97 -5.05
N THR A 191 7.76 15.73 -4.75
CA THR A 191 6.93 14.55 -5.10
C THR A 191 5.85 14.27 -4.07
N LYS A 192 6.01 14.77 -2.83
CA LYS A 192 5.19 14.42 -1.65
C LYS A 192 5.34 12.97 -1.21
N ASP A 193 6.30 12.20 -1.74
CA ASP A 193 6.48 10.81 -1.32
C ASP A 193 7.11 10.74 0.07
N ILE A 194 6.75 9.69 0.81
CA ILE A 194 7.15 9.53 2.21
C ILE A 194 7.78 8.17 2.47
N PHE A 195 8.59 8.12 3.53
CA PHE A 195 8.95 6.88 4.20
C PHE A 195 8.74 7.01 5.70
N MET A 196 8.36 5.92 6.38
CA MET A 196 8.15 5.86 7.82
C MET A 196 8.67 4.53 8.36
N ILE A 197 9.64 4.59 9.28
CA ILE A 197 10.39 3.42 9.74
C ILE A 197 10.40 3.39 11.28
N PRO A 198 9.92 2.33 11.93
CA PRO A 198 10.05 2.18 13.37
C PRO A 198 11.53 2.03 13.75
N VAL A 199 11.99 2.82 14.71
CA VAL A 199 13.39 2.81 15.19
C VAL A 199 13.44 2.58 16.70
N GLN A 200 14.47 1.85 17.16
CA GLN A 200 14.64 1.57 18.59
C GLN A 200 15.12 2.81 19.36
N ASP A 201 15.98 3.61 18.73
CA ASP A 201 16.48 4.87 19.26
C ASP A 201 16.65 5.92 18.14
N ARG A 202 17.01 7.14 18.55
CA ARG A 202 17.20 8.31 17.68
C ARG A 202 18.67 8.73 17.61
N SER A 203 19.59 7.77 17.77
CA SER A 203 21.03 8.04 17.72
C SER A 203 21.49 8.23 16.27
N ALA A 204 22.60 8.94 16.08
CA ALA A 204 23.22 9.07 14.76
C ALA A 204 23.56 7.70 14.14
N ALA A 205 23.97 6.73 14.97
CA ALA A 205 24.29 5.37 14.54
C ALA A 205 23.08 4.63 13.95
N THR A 206 21.86 4.97 14.38
CA THR A 206 20.61 4.43 13.85
C THR A 206 20.11 5.24 12.65
N LEU A 207 20.10 6.57 12.75
CA LEU A 207 19.44 7.44 11.76
C LEU A 207 20.26 7.67 10.49
N VAL A 208 21.58 7.84 10.59
CA VAL A 208 22.42 8.13 9.42
C VAL A 208 22.39 7.00 8.37
N PRO A 209 22.48 5.71 8.75
CA PRO A 209 22.33 4.63 7.78
C PRO A 209 20.95 4.59 7.12
N LEU A 210 19.88 4.97 7.85
CA LEU A 210 18.54 5.05 7.29
C LEU A 210 18.42 6.21 6.29
N ILE A 211 18.98 7.38 6.61
CA ILE A 211 19.05 8.52 5.69
C ILE A 211 19.73 8.09 4.38
N GLN A 212 20.90 7.45 4.46
CA GLN A 212 21.63 7.00 3.27
C GLN A 212 20.90 5.91 2.47
N ARG A 213 20.04 5.13 3.12
CA ARG A 213 19.26 4.07 2.48
C ARG A 213 17.98 4.58 1.81
N TYR A 214 17.32 5.56 2.40
CA TYR A 214 15.98 6.00 2.00
C TYR A 214 15.95 7.39 1.35
N ILE A 215 17.08 8.10 1.30
CA ILE A 215 17.20 9.41 0.64
C ILE A 215 18.32 9.34 -0.40
N LEU A 216 18.00 9.71 -1.63
CA LEU A 216 18.95 9.69 -2.74
C LEU A 216 20.05 10.75 -2.56
N PRO A 217 21.32 10.45 -2.90
CA PRO A 217 22.40 11.44 -2.86
C PRO A 217 22.12 12.68 -3.72
N GLY A 218 22.64 13.83 -3.31
CA GLY A 218 22.40 15.13 -3.95
C GLY A 218 21.14 15.85 -3.48
N THR A 219 20.37 15.23 -2.58
CA THR A 219 19.19 15.83 -1.93
C THR A 219 19.58 16.94 -0.96
N THR A 220 18.75 17.98 -0.87
CA THR A 220 18.78 18.93 0.25
C THR A 220 17.90 18.41 1.38
N ILE A 221 18.49 18.10 2.53
CA ILE A 221 17.79 17.62 3.72
C ILE A 221 17.47 18.80 4.62
N LEU A 222 16.22 18.90 5.05
CA LEU A 222 15.77 19.82 6.10
C LEU A 222 15.43 19.02 7.36
N SER A 223 16.01 19.39 8.51
CA SER A 223 15.66 18.80 9.80
C SER A 223 15.59 19.85 10.90
N ASP A 224 15.20 19.43 12.10
CA ASP A 224 15.46 20.23 13.30
C ASP A 224 16.96 20.18 13.69
N GLU A 225 17.32 20.89 14.76
CA GLU A 225 18.68 20.89 15.31
C GLU A 225 18.99 19.70 16.23
N TRP A 226 18.36 18.54 16.02
CA TRP A 226 18.68 17.35 16.80
C TRP A 226 20.13 16.90 16.56
N ALA A 227 20.87 16.67 17.65
CA ALA A 227 22.32 16.44 17.60
C ALA A 227 22.74 15.24 16.73
N SER A 228 21.87 14.24 16.56
CA SER A 228 22.14 13.09 15.70
C SER A 228 22.29 13.46 14.22
N TYR A 229 21.65 14.54 13.77
CA TYR A 229 21.72 15.00 12.39
C TYR A 229 23.04 15.70 12.03
N ASN A 230 23.83 16.12 13.02
CA ASN A 230 25.17 16.71 12.79
C ASN A 230 26.13 15.74 12.08
N SER A 231 25.82 14.44 12.08
CA SER A 231 26.63 13.40 11.44
C SER A 231 26.17 13.06 10.02
N ILE A 232 25.24 13.82 9.44
CA ILE A 232 24.82 13.64 8.05
C ILE A 232 26.02 13.92 7.11
N PRO A 233 26.36 13.00 6.19
CA PRO A 233 27.53 13.16 5.34
C PRO A 233 27.37 14.33 4.35
N ALA A 234 28.11 15.42 4.60
CA ALA A 234 28.14 16.59 3.71
C ALA A 234 28.61 16.28 2.28
N ALA A 235 29.32 15.16 2.08
CA ALA A 235 29.73 14.69 0.76
C ALA A 235 28.55 14.16 -0.09
N SER A 236 27.45 13.77 0.54
CA SER A 236 26.29 13.16 -0.13
C SER A 236 25.05 14.03 -0.09
N PHE A 237 24.94 14.94 0.89
CA PHE A 237 23.74 15.73 1.12
C PHE A 237 24.08 17.18 1.47
N GLN A 238 23.24 18.11 1.02
CA GLN A 238 23.20 19.45 1.59
C GLN A 238 22.23 19.42 2.78
N HIS A 239 22.70 19.72 3.98
CA HIS A 239 21.87 19.68 5.18
C HIS A 239 21.63 21.09 5.72
N LEU A 240 20.36 21.44 5.90
CA LEU A 240 19.91 22.68 6.51
C LEU A 240 19.05 22.36 7.73
N THR A 241 19.18 23.16 8.78
CA THR A 241 18.47 22.96 10.04
C THR A 241 17.57 24.14 10.38
N VAL A 242 16.53 23.90 11.16
CA VAL A 242 15.71 24.95 11.79
C VAL A 242 15.65 24.75 13.30
N ASN A 243 15.83 25.84 14.04
CA ASN A 243 15.69 25.83 15.49
C ASN A 243 14.23 26.06 15.91
N HIS A 244 13.50 24.98 16.19
CA HIS A 244 12.10 25.03 16.63
C HIS A 244 11.88 25.65 18.02
N SER A 245 12.94 25.82 18.83
CA SER A 245 12.81 26.51 20.13
C SER A 245 12.75 28.03 19.97
N LEU A 246 13.21 28.55 18.83
CA LEU A 246 13.27 29.98 18.54
C LEU A 246 12.24 30.38 17.49
N ASN A 247 12.10 29.60 16.40
CA ASN A 247 11.26 29.96 15.27
C ASN A 247 10.56 28.75 14.63
N PHE A 248 9.35 28.95 14.12
CA PHE A 248 8.62 27.93 13.32
C PHE A 248 9.05 27.89 11.84
N VAL A 249 9.70 28.95 11.39
CA VAL A 249 10.35 29.12 10.09
C VAL A 249 11.63 29.90 10.37
N ASP A 250 12.78 29.41 9.90
CA ASP A 250 14.02 30.17 10.06
C ASP A 250 13.90 31.52 9.33
N PRO A 251 14.03 32.67 10.02
CA PRO A 251 13.81 33.98 9.41
C PRO A 251 14.91 34.38 8.40
N ASN A 252 16.07 33.74 8.43
CA ASN A 252 17.20 34.04 7.54
C ASN A 252 17.25 33.09 6.34
N THR A 253 16.93 31.81 6.55
CA THR A 253 17.03 30.77 5.51
C THR A 253 15.67 30.35 4.94
N GLY A 254 14.56 30.67 5.61
CA GLY A 254 13.22 30.25 5.24
C GLY A 254 12.91 28.76 5.50
N VAL A 255 13.85 28.03 6.13
CA VAL A 255 13.75 26.58 6.37
C VAL A 255 12.65 26.27 7.39
N HIS A 256 11.87 25.21 7.13
CA HIS A 256 10.87 24.68 8.06
C HIS A 256 10.65 23.17 7.82
N THR A 257 10.11 22.46 8.80
CA THR A 257 9.76 21.02 8.75
C THR A 257 8.25 20.78 8.93
N GLN A 258 7.45 21.82 8.65
CA GLN A 258 6.00 21.77 8.84
C GLN A 258 5.29 20.70 8.00
N THR A 259 5.87 20.32 6.86
CA THR A 259 5.25 19.32 5.98
C THR A 259 5.36 17.95 6.63
N VAL A 260 6.54 17.57 7.12
CA VAL A 260 6.74 16.30 7.82
C VAL A 260 5.91 16.23 9.12
N ASP A 261 5.80 17.34 9.85
CA ASP A 261 4.92 17.47 11.02
C ASP A 261 3.44 17.21 10.70
N SER A 262 2.95 17.79 9.60
CA SER A 262 1.59 17.60 9.12
C SER A 262 1.35 16.14 8.75
N THR A 263 2.31 15.50 8.06
CA THR A 263 2.29 14.08 7.71
C THR A 263 2.16 13.20 8.95
N TRP A 264 2.94 13.47 10.01
CA TRP A 264 2.80 12.75 11.29
C TRP A 264 1.41 12.90 11.89
N GLY A 265 0.85 14.11 11.85
CA GLY A 265 -0.51 14.40 12.32
C GLY A 265 -1.57 13.60 11.58
N GLY A 266 -1.45 13.54 10.24
CA GLY A 266 -2.29 12.74 9.35
C GLY A 266 -2.22 11.25 9.68
N ALA A 267 -1.02 10.67 9.71
CA ALA A 267 -0.81 9.26 9.99
C ALA A 267 -1.33 8.86 11.39
N LYS A 268 -1.07 9.66 12.43
CA LYS A 268 -1.58 9.41 13.79
C LYS A 268 -3.11 9.53 13.88
N LYS A 269 -3.73 10.41 13.09
CA LYS A 269 -5.19 10.53 13.01
C LYS A 269 -5.77 9.31 12.30
N TRP A 270 -5.20 8.92 11.18
CA TRP A 270 -5.61 7.75 10.41
C TRP A 270 -5.51 6.47 11.24
N LEU A 271 -4.37 6.23 11.91
CA LEU A 271 -4.17 5.11 12.83
C LEU A 271 -5.25 5.02 13.91
N ARG A 272 -5.66 6.15 14.51
CA ARG A 272 -6.73 6.15 15.53
C ARG A 272 -8.08 5.71 14.98
N ASN A 273 -8.33 5.93 13.69
CA ASN A 273 -9.57 5.52 13.02
C ASN A 273 -9.51 4.09 12.47
N CYS A 274 -8.31 3.57 12.21
CA CYS A 274 -8.11 2.25 11.63
C CYS A 274 -7.76 1.16 12.66
N MET A 275 -7.19 1.53 13.81
CA MET A 275 -6.82 0.56 14.85
C MET A 275 -8.07 -0.06 15.49
N THR A 276 -8.20 -1.37 15.31
CA THR A 276 -9.13 -2.22 16.07
C THR A 276 -8.50 -2.57 17.42
N THR A 277 -9.24 -3.26 18.30
CA THR A 277 -8.78 -3.65 19.63
C THR A 277 -7.65 -4.69 19.64
N ASN A 278 -7.26 -5.23 18.48
CA ASN A 278 -6.21 -6.23 18.34
C ASN A 278 -4.84 -5.59 18.11
N PRO A 279 -3.76 -6.13 18.70
CA PRO A 279 -2.40 -5.62 18.55
C PRO A 279 -1.84 -6.01 17.17
N ILE A 280 -2.30 -5.32 16.13
CA ILE A 280 -1.66 -5.39 14.82
C ILE A 280 -0.34 -4.59 14.92
N PRO A 281 0.79 -5.13 14.41
CA PRO A 281 2.08 -4.44 14.40
C PRO A 281 2.02 -3.04 13.75
N LEU A 282 2.71 -2.07 14.36
CA LEU A 282 2.70 -0.68 13.90
C LEU A 282 3.32 -0.53 12.50
N ASP A 283 4.35 -1.32 12.21
CA ASP A 283 5.03 -1.36 10.91
C ASP A 283 4.08 -1.63 9.75
N THR A 284 3.18 -2.61 9.84
CA THR A 284 2.19 -2.91 8.77
C THR A 284 1.29 -1.72 8.44
N HIS A 285 0.96 -0.90 9.45
CA HIS A 285 0.16 0.29 9.26
C HIS A 285 0.97 1.45 8.69
N LEU A 286 2.24 1.59 9.10
CA LEU A 286 3.13 2.59 8.53
C LEU A 286 3.37 2.29 7.04
N SER A 287 3.52 1.02 6.66
CA SER A 287 3.61 0.59 5.27
C SER A 287 2.35 0.93 4.48
N GLU A 288 1.15 0.73 5.05
CA GLU A 288 -0.10 1.16 4.39
C GLU A 288 -0.16 2.68 4.18
N VAL A 289 0.22 3.47 5.19
CA VAL A 289 0.27 4.94 5.07
C VAL A 289 1.25 5.38 3.99
N CYS A 290 2.43 4.76 3.93
CA CYS A 290 3.41 5.03 2.87
C CYS A 290 2.86 4.62 1.51
N TRP A 291 2.20 3.47 1.40
CA TRP A 291 1.60 2.98 0.16
C TRP A 291 0.54 3.96 -0.36
N GLN A 292 -0.42 4.36 0.49
CA GLN A 292 -1.48 5.30 0.12
C GLN A 292 -0.89 6.62 -0.41
N ASN A 293 0.08 7.16 0.31
CA ASN A 293 0.68 8.44 -0.05
C ASN A 293 1.53 8.40 -1.34
N ASN A 294 2.21 7.28 -1.59
CA ASN A 294 3.18 7.17 -2.69
C ASN A 294 2.55 6.57 -3.96
N VAL A 295 1.63 5.61 -3.83
CA VAL A 295 1.05 4.87 -4.97
C VAL A 295 -0.10 5.63 -5.64
N GLU A 296 -0.84 6.48 -4.94
CA GLU A 296 -1.85 7.37 -5.53
C GLU A 296 -1.29 8.21 -6.71
N LYS A 297 0.04 8.42 -6.76
CA LYS A 297 0.70 9.22 -7.81
C LYS A 297 1.27 8.39 -8.95
N LEU A 298 1.52 7.09 -8.76
CA LEU A 298 2.07 6.22 -9.82
C LEU A 298 1.05 5.96 -10.96
N VAL A 299 -0.22 6.30 -10.74
CA VAL A 299 -1.30 6.19 -11.75
C VAL A 299 -1.62 7.53 -12.42
N SER A 300 -0.97 8.64 -12.02
CA SER A 300 -1.18 9.95 -12.65
C SER A 300 -0.08 10.31 -13.66
N PRO A 301 -0.26 10.06 -14.97
CA PRO A 301 0.38 10.92 -15.96
C PRO A 301 -0.39 12.24 -15.99
N THR A 302 0.23 13.29 -15.43
CA THR A 302 -0.16 14.69 -15.58
C THR A 302 -1.42 15.16 -14.83
N LEU A 303 -1.19 15.80 -13.67
CA LEU A 303 -1.99 16.95 -13.25
C LEU A 303 -1.03 18.14 -13.07
N SER A 304 -0.69 18.79 -14.19
CA SER A 304 -0.19 20.16 -14.16
C SER A 304 -1.38 21.08 -13.87
N TRP A 305 -1.46 21.61 -12.67
CA TRP A 305 -2.36 22.73 -12.39
C TRP A 305 -1.72 24.02 -12.91
N LYS A 306 -2.42 24.72 -13.80
CA LYS A 306 -2.29 26.16 -13.99
C LYS A 306 -3.12 26.87 -12.92
#